data_AF-M2PBM9-F1
#
_entry.id   AF-M2PBM9-F1
#
_cell.length_a   1.000
_cell.length_b   1.000
_cell.length_c   1.000
_cell.angle_alpha   90.00
_cell.angle_beta   90.00
_cell.angle_gamma   90.00
#
_symmetry.space_group_name_H-M   'P 1'
#
loop_
_entity.id
_entity.type
_entity.pdbx_description
1 polymer ?
#
loop_
_entity_poly.entity_id
_entity_poly.type
_entity_poly.pdbx_seq_one_letter_code
_entity_poly.pdbx_strand_id
1 'polypeptide(L)'
;MKYPTMVSAIIEEVPIAHEDREYLLQARSHFMDIIRTISLEHDRRESTKRILSRMDSGMQSIPKGSPSRNGAITAALAVVIHLRVIGRSRTEGSIGKNAEERIRTAHSKHLCEGIRARQQFVHNFAKEALTWTDQMQNVIKASRRWTSGFGRICSIDDGINSEGFSAFAMAVHSRIPELHKQLRLQVTQLFEQLDNLVRMAEAPLRLFETMQSLEASHHGYLRVNERTPKLSSQLVDSSKTYFALREQLEAEAPRFLCLFSRGIDAAVLCFIRYQSSLYEEMHATWNDIWESLGGGDEPLPLGVPHVTLSWSRRWRLVYDEVNKLEIIRPPGQVPGPAGKRQYSDAPNPPLPSYYHRLGVTSFHSDAPTLIGAM
;
A
#
# COMPACT_ATOMS: atom_id res chain seq x y z
N MET A 1 -27.55 -2.08 31.78
CA MET A 1 -26.85 -1.31 32.84
C MET A 1 -27.89 -0.72 33.80
N LYS A 2 -27.65 -0.79 35.12
CA LYS A 2 -28.61 -0.37 36.17
C LYS A 2 -28.40 1.07 36.71
N TYR A 3 -27.41 1.79 36.17
CA TYR A 3 -26.96 3.09 36.70
C TYR A 3 -28.00 4.23 36.65
N PRO A 4 -28.80 4.44 35.59
CA PRO A 4 -29.81 5.50 35.57
C PRO A 4 -30.93 5.27 36.58
N THR A 5 -31.26 4.00 36.81
CA THR A 5 -32.24 3.57 37.81
C THR A 5 -31.72 3.85 39.21
N MET A 6 -30.43 3.58 39.47
CA MET A 6 -29.78 3.93 40.73
C MET A 6 -29.71 5.44 40.96
N VAL A 7 -29.34 6.23 39.96
CA VAL A 7 -29.30 7.70 40.08
C VAL A 7 -30.71 8.27 40.30
N SER A 8 -31.73 7.69 39.66
CA SER A 8 -33.12 8.09 39.89
C SER A 8 -33.58 7.77 41.32
N ALA A 9 -33.23 6.59 41.85
CA ALA A 9 -33.52 6.22 43.24
C ALA A 9 -32.80 7.14 44.25
N ILE A 10 -31.54 7.51 44.00
CA ILE A 10 -30.80 8.45 44.84
C ILE A 10 -31.44 9.84 44.80
N ILE A 11 -31.88 10.32 43.62
CA ILE A 11 -32.57 11.62 43.50
C ILE A 11 -33.91 11.62 44.25
N GLU A 12 -34.61 10.48 44.30
CA GLU A 12 -35.88 10.33 45.03
C GLU A 12 -35.70 10.35 46.55
N GLU A 13 -34.60 9.80 47.07
CA GLU A 13 -34.31 9.82 48.52
C GLU A 13 -33.68 11.13 49.02
N VAL A 14 -33.04 11.92 48.14
CA VAL A 14 -32.39 13.18 48.53
C VAL A 14 -33.44 14.29 48.77
N PRO A 15 -33.45 14.97 49.94
CA PRO A 15 -34.37 16.08 50.22
C PRO A 15 -34.26 17.22 49.21
N ILE A 16 -35.35 17.96 48.99
CA ILE A 16 -35.41 19.04 47.98
C ILE A 16 -34.41 20.17 48.28
N ALA A 17 -34.10 20.40 49.56
CA ALA A 17 -33.19 21.45 50.01
C ALA A 17 -31.70 21.08 49.95
N HIS A 18 -31.35 19.88 49.47
CA HIS A 18 -29.97 19.42 49.42
C HIS A 18 -29.22 20.06 48.23
N GLU A 19 -28.07 20.68 48.48
CA GLU A 19 -27.26 21.38 47.46
C GLU A 19 -26.86 20.45 46.31
N ASP A 20 -26.55 19.17 46.59
CA ASP A 20 -26.15 18.20 45.57
C ASP A 20 -27.28 17.74 44.63
N ARG A 21 -28.54 18.10 44.89
CA ARG A 21 -29.68 17.63 44.08
C ARG A 21 -29.60 18.11 42.63
N GLU A 22 -29.13 19.32 42.39
CA GLU A 22 -28.94 19.85 41.03
C GLU A 22 -27.83 19.11 40.28
N TYR A 23 -26.72 18.79 40.96
CA TYR A 23 -25.62 18.01 40.37
C TYR A 23 -26.07 16.59 40.02
N LEU A 24 -26.91 15.96 40.85
CA LEU A 24 -27.47 14.64 40.56
C LEU A 24 -28.42 14.66 39.36
N LEU A 25 -29.23 15.72 39.20
CA LEU A 25 -30.07 15.91 38.02
C LEU A 25 -29.23 16.12 36.75
N GLN A 26 -28.17 16.91 36.82
CA GLN A 26 -27.25 17.12 35.71
C GLN A 26 -26.53 15.81 35.34
N ALA A 27 -26.04 15.07 36.32
CA ALA A 27 -25.43 13.76 36.11
C ALA A 27 -26.43 12.77 35.48
N ARG A 28 -27.69 12.75 35.91
CA ARG A 28 -28.75 11.95 35.30
C ARG A 28 -28.96 12.30 33.83
N SER A 29 -29.03 13.59 33.50
CA SER A 29 -29.15 14.04 32.11
C SER A 29 -27.97 13.54 31.28
N HIS A 30 -26.75 13.74 31.78
CA HIS A 30 -25.53 13.31 31.09
C HIS A 30 -25.49 11.78 30.89
N PHE A 31 -25.89 11.00 31.89
CA PHE A 31 -25.98 9.54 31.76
C PHE A 31 -27.04 9.10 30.75
N MET A 32 -28.19 9.78 30.71
CA MET A 32 -29.23 9.49 29.72
C MET A 32 -28.75 9.81 28.30
N ASP A 33 -27.99 10.88 28.11
CA ASP A 33 -27.39 11.24 26.83
C ASP A 33 -26.32 10.24 26.40
N ILE A 34 -25.46 9.79 27.33
CA ILE A 34 -24.49 8.71 27.07
C ILE A 34 -25.22 7.42 26.67
N ILE A 35 -26.26 7.02 27.41
CA ILE A 35 -26.99 5.78 27.12
C ILE A 35 -27.72 5.87 25.79
N ARG A 36 -28.30 7.03 25.48
CA ARG A 36 -28.90 7.29 24.17
C ARG A 36 -27.84 7.15 23.08
N THR A 37 -26.65 7.71 23.27
CA THR A 37 -25.53 7.61 22.32
C THR A 37 -25.10 6.16 22.12
N ILE A 38 -24.90 5.40 23.21
CA ILE A 38 -24.52 3.97 23.16
C ILE A 38 -25.61 3.13 22.50
N SER A 39 -26.89 3.38 22.79
CA SER A 39 -28.01 2.67 22.17
C SER A 39 -28.04 2.94 20.67
N LEU A 40 -27.83 4.19 20.25
CA LEU A 40 -27.77 4.55 18.83
C LEU A 40 -26.57 3.90 18.14
N GLU A 41 -25.40 3.86 18.78
CA GLU A 41 -24.22 3.14 18.25
C GLU A 41 -24.47 1.64 18.13
N HIS A 42 -25.10 1.03 19.14
CA HIS A 42 -25.46 -0.38 19.11
C HIS A 42 -26.44 -0.70 17.98
N ASP A 43 -27.50 0.11 17.83
CA ASP A 43 -28.49 -0.05 16.77
C ASP A 43 -27.87 0.17 15.37
N ARG A 44 -26.98 1.16 15.23
CA ARG A 44 -26.20 1.36 14.00
C ARG A 44 -25.37 0.13 13.68
N ARG A 45 -24.58 -0.36 14.65
CA ARG A 45 -23.73 -1.54 14.48
C ARG A 45 -24.52 -2.80 14.14
N GLU A 46 -25.67 -3.03 14.77
CA GLU A 46 -26.55 -4.15 14.42
C GLU A 46 -27.12 -4.00 13.01
N SER A 47 -27.51 -2.79 12.60
CA SER A 47 -27.97 -2.51 11.24
C SER A 47 -26.88 -2.85 10.22
N THR A 48 -25.65 -2.38 10.41
CA THR A 48 -24.51 -2.70 9.53
C THR A 48 -24.26 -4.19 9.47
N LYS A 49 -24.22 -4.85 10.64
CA LYS A 49 -23.98 -6.29 10.73
C LYS A 49 -25.03 -7.08 9.95
N ARG A 50 -26.31 -6.69 10.05
CA ARG A 50 -27.41 -7.33 9.31
C ARG A 50 -27.30 -7.11 7.81
N ILE A 51 -26.92 -5.90 7.36
CA ILE A 51 -26.69 -5.60 5.94
C ILE A 51 -25.56 -6.49 5.40
N LEU A 52 -24.42 -6.55 6.10
CA LEU A 52 -23.26 -7.36 5.73
C LEU A 52 -23.58 -8.87 5.74
N SER A 53 -24.19 -9.38 6.82
CA SER A 53 -24.57 -10.80 6.90
C SER A 53 -25.54 -11.22 5.80
N ARG A 54 -26.45 -10.31 5.38
CA ARG A 54 -27.37 -10.57 4.26
C ARG A 54 -26.66 -10.65 2.92
N MET A 55 -25.67 -9.77 2.69
CA MET A 55 -24.84 -9.84 1.49
C MET A 55 -24.07 -11.15 1.40
N ASP A 56 -23.51 -11.62 2.52
CA ASP A 56 -22.75 -12.87 2.56
C ASP A 56 -23.66 -14.10 2.41
N SER A 57 -24.90 -14.05 2.91
CA SER A 57 -25.90 -15.12 2.75
C SER A 57 -26.63 -15.15 1.39
N GLY A 58 -26.42 -14.14 0.53
CA GLY A 58 -27.15 -13.95 -0.73
C GLY A 58 -26.67 -14.78 -1.94
N MET A 59 -25.72 -15.71 -1.77
CA MET A 59 -25.25 -16.62 -2.83
C MET A 59 -25.81 -18.05 -2.75
N GLN A 60 -26.71 -18.37 -1.81
CA GLN A 60 -27.44 -19.65 -1.84
C GLN A 60 -28.73 -19.51 -2.68
N SER A 61 -28.64 -19.98 -3.92
CA SER A 61 -29.71 -20.49 -4.77
C SER A 61 -31.03 -19.72 -4.79
N ILE A 62 -31.14 -18.74 -5.68
CA ILE A 62 -32.44 -18.33 -6.22
C ILE A 62 -32.88 -19.41 -7.24
N PRO A 63 -34.10 -19.99 -7.13
CA PRO A 63 -34.62 -20.91 -8.13
C PRO A 63 -34.77 -20.19 -9.47
N LYS A 64 -34.21 -20.80 -10.52
CA LYS A 64 -34.31 -20.32 -11.90
C LYS A 64 -35.78 -20.17 -12.31
N GLY A 65 -36.25 -18.93 -12.44
CA GLY A 65 -37.58 -18.67 -12.99
C GLY A 65 -38.04 -17.22 -12.88
N SER A 66 -37.59 -16.37 -13.82
CA SER A 66 -38.26 -15.21 -14.41
C SER A 66 -37.38 -13.94 -14.50
N PRO A 67 -37.49 -13.13 -15.59
CA PRO A 67 -36.63 -12.01 -15.84
C PRO A 67 -37.24 -10.72 -15.29
N SER A 68 -36.67 -10.19 -14.20
CA SER A 68 -36.74 -8.75 -13.87
C SER A 68 -35.64 -8.41 -12.88
N ARG A 69 -34.44 -8.23 -13.43
CA ARG A 69 -33.22 -7.88 -12.72
C ARG A 69 -33.25 -6.36 -12.56
N ASN A 70 -33.61 -5.88 -11.36
CA ASN A 70 -33.29 -4.57 -10.76
C ASN A 70 -34.20 -4.23 -9.55
N GLY A 71 -35.33 -4.94 -9.35
CA GLY A 71 -36.27 -4.66 -8.24
C GLY A 71 -36.15 -5.56 -7.00
N ALA A 72 -35.43 -6.70 -7.09
CA ALA A 72 -35.43 -7.71 -6.02
C ALA A 72 -34.51 -7.36 -4.83
N ILE A 73 -33.50 -6.51 -5.04
CA ILE A 73 -32.62 -6.05 -3.94
C ILE A 73 -33.38 -5.07 -3.03
N THR A 74 -34.31 -4.29 -3.58
CA THR A 74 -35.09 -3.26 -2.87
C THR A 74 -36.22 -3.84 -2.01
N ALA A 75 -36.87 -4.94 -2.44
CA ALA A 75 -37.95 -5.56 -1.68
C ALA A 75 -37.46 -6.40 -0.48
N ALA A 76 -36.27 -7.00 -0.57
CA ALA A 76 -35.69 -7.81 0.51
C ALA A 76 -35.08 -6.98 1.66
N LEU A 77 -34.81 -5.69 1.42
CA LEU A 77 -34.31 -4.74 2.44
C LEU A 77 -35.42 -4.17 3.35
N ALA A 78 -36.69 -4.37 3.03
CA ALA A 78 -37.81 -3.64 3.63
C ALA A 78 -38.38 -4.18 4.96
N VAL A 79 -37.78 -5.19 5.61
CA VAL A 79 -38.46 -5.88 6.75
C VAL A 79 -37.97 -5.48 8.14
N VAL A 80 -36.84 -4.80 8.36
CA VAL A 80 -36.41 -4.58 9.76
C VAL A 80 -35.62 -3.31 9.93
N ILE A 81 -36.13 -2.37 10.74
CA ILE A 81 -35.47 -1.73 11.90
C ILE A 81 -36.41 -0.67 12.50
N HIS A 82 -36.81 -0.88 13.76
CA HIS A 82 -37.37 0.15 14.64
C HIS A 82 -36.24 1.06 15.15
N LEU A 83 -35.72 1.95 14.29
CA LEU A 83 -34.90 3.07 14.74
C LEU A 83 -35.84 4.21 15.15
N ARG A 84 -35.96 4.42 16.46
CA ARG A 84 -36.72 5.52 17.07
C ARG A 84 -35.93 6.81 16.90
N VAL A 85 -35.95 7.39 15.70
CA VAL A 85 -35.46 8.76 15.46
C VAL A 85 -36.46 9.73 16.09
N ILE A 86 -36.25 10.06 17.38
CA ILE A 86 -36.94 11.17 18.03
C ILE A 86 -36.00 12.39 18.00
N GLY A 87 -36.41 13.38 17.18
CA GLY A 87 -36.29 14.79 17.57
C GLY A 87 -35.71 15.77 16.55
N ARG A 88 -36.63 16.47 15.86
CA ARG A 88 -36.63 17.92 15.52
C ARG A 88 -35.57 18.51 14.55
N SER A 89 -36.05 18.93 13.38
CA SER A 89 -36.09 20.35 12.95
C SER A 89 -37.06 20.49 11.76
N ARG A 90 -38.26 21.03 12.00
CA ARG A 90 -38.69 22.38 11.63
C ARG A 90 -38.60 22.66 10.11
N THR A 91 -39.79 22.81 9.55
CA THR A 91 -40.12 23.36 8.24
C THR A 91 -39.59 24.78 8.09
N GLU A 92 -38.49 24.96 7.36
CA GLU A 92 -38.08 26.23 6.74
C GLU A 92 -36.94 25.93 5.74
N GLY A 93 -37.10 26.39 4.49
CA GLY A 93 -36.08 26.42 3.43
C GLY A 93 -35.84 25.15 2.59
N SER A 94 -36.70 24.85 1.60
CA SER A 94 -36.51 23.68 0.70
C SER A 94 -35.38 23.83 -0.34
N ILE A 95 -34.88 25.04 -0.57
CA ILE A 95 -33.84 25.31 -1.58
C ILE A 95 -32.42 25.03 -1.03
N GLY A 96 -32.16 25.32 0.26
CA GLY A 96 -30.85 25.08 0.89
C GLY A 96 -30.57 23.61 1.21
N LYS A 97 -31.61 22.84 1.57
CA LYS A 97 -31.46 21.42 1.94
C LYS A 97 -30.98 20.52 0.78
N ASN A 98 -31.32 20.88 -0.46
CA ASN A 98 -30.84 20.16 -1.64
C ASN A 98 -29.34 20.42 -1.94
N ALA A 99 -28.82 21.59 -1.59
CA ALA A 99 -27.41 21.91 -1.77
C ALA A 99 -26.54 21.15 -0.74
N GLU A 100 -26.97 21.12 0.52
CA GLU A 100 -26.27 20.40 1.59
C GLU A 100 -26.26 18.88 1.36
N GLU A 101 -27.38 18.31 0.91
CA GLU A 101 -27.46 16.89 0.57
C GLU A 101 -26.49 16.53 -0.57
N ARG A 102 -26.38 17.40 -1.60
CA ARG A 102 -25.40 17.21 -2.69
C ARG A 102 -23.95 17.24 -2.20
N ILE A 103 -23.62 18.15 -1.27
CA ILE A 103 -22.28 18.26 -0.68
C ILE A 103 -21.95 16.97 0.08
N ARG A 104 -22.88 16.47 0.90
CA ARG A 104 -22.68 15.22 1.66
C ARG A 104 -22.58 13.99 0.75
N THR A 105 -23.40 13.90 -0.29
CA THR A 105 -23.26 12.84 -1.30
C THR A 105 -21.89 12.90 -1.97
N ALA A 106 -21.42 14.09 -2.36
CA ALA A 106 -20.09 14.26 -2.96
C ALA A 106 -18.97 13.83 -1.99
N HIS A 107 -19.08 14.18 -0.70
CA HIS A 107 -18.15 13.76 0.34
C HIS A 107 -18.11 12.22 0.48
N SER A 108 -19.28 11.56 0.52
CA SER A 108 -19.36 10.10 0.62
C SER A 108 -18.76 9.39 -0.62
N LYS A 109 -18.94 9.96 -1.81
CA LYS A 109 -18.33 9.46 -3.06
C LYS A 109 -16.82 9.58 -3.01
N HIS A 110 -16.31 10.73 -2.56
CA HIS A 110 -14.88 10.96 -2.37
C HIS A 110 -14.25 9.95 -1.39
N LEU A 111 -14.94 9.62 -0.29
CA LEU A 111 -14.47 8.59 0.65
C LEU A 111 -14.41 7.20 0.00
N CYS A 112 -15.44 6.82 -0.76
CA CYS A 112 -15.48 5.54 -1.50
C CYS A 112 -14.35 5.46 -2.54
N GLU A 113 -14.17 6.50 -3.34
CA GLU A 113 -13.07 6.62 -4.30
C GLU A 113 -11.71 6.56 -3.61
N GLY A 114 -11.58 7.18 -2.43
CA GLY A 114 -10.37 7.10 -1.61
C GLY A 114 -10.01 5.69 -1.16
N ILE A 115 -11.00 4.83 -0.88
CA ILE A 115 -10.76 3.41 -0.55
C ILE A 115 -10.32 2.65 -1.80
N ARG A 116 -11.04 2.82 -2.92
CA ARG A 116 -10.72 2.16 -4.21
C ARG A 116 -9.34 2.53 -4.73
N ALA A 117 -8.97 3.80 -4.66
CA ALA A 117 -7.65 4.28 -5.08
C ALA A 117 -6.52 3.61 -4.29
N ARG A 118 -6.71 3.43 -2.98
CA ARG A 118 -5.75 2.75 -2.12
C ARG A 118 -5.69 1.24 -2.37
N GLN A 119 -6.83 0.57 -2.62
CA GLN A 119 -6.82 -0.84 -3.06
C GLN A 119 -6.05 -1.00 -4.38
N GLN A 120 -6.30 -0.11 -5.36
CA GLN A 120 -5.60 -0.14 -6.63
C GLN A 120 -4.09 0.08 -6.44
N PHE A 121 -3.70 1.00 -5.55
CA PHE A 121 -2.30 1.20 -5.17
C PHE A 121 -1.68 -0.09 -4.62
N VAL A 122 -2.34 -0.79 -3.69
CA VAL A 122 -1.83 -2.05 -3.12
C VAL A 122 -1.62 -3.11 -4.20
N HIS A 123 -2.56 -3.25 -5.14
CA HIS A 123 -2.41 -4.20 -6.25
C HIS A 123 -1.24 -3.84 -7.18
N ASN A 124 -1.09 -2.56 -7.53
CA ASN A 124 0.01 -2.09 -8.36
C ASN A 124 1.35 -2.30 -7.65
N PHE A 125 1.44 -1.90 -6.38
CA PHE A 125 2.61 -2.08 -5.55
C PHE A 125 3.03 -3.56 -5.46
N ALA A 126 2.10 -4.47 -5.18
CA ALA A 126 2.39 -5.91 -5.11
C ALA A 126 2.91 -6.45 -6.45
N LYS A 127 2.31 -6.03 -7.57
CA LYS A 127 2.78 -6.41 -8.92
C LYS A 127 4.19 -5.90 -9.20
N GLU A 128 4.48 -4.65 -8.88
CA GLU A 128 5.78 -4.02 -9.09
C GLU A 128 6.85 -4.66 -8.20
N ALA A 129 6.54 -4.92 -6.92
CA ALA A 129 7.43 -5.60 -6.00
C ALA A 129 7.77 -7.02 -6.48
N LEU A 130 6.79 -7.80 -6.95
CA LEU A 130 7.03 -9.11 -7.58
C LEU A 130 7.94 -8.99 -8.79
N THR A 131 7.62 -8.06 -9.69
CA THR A 131 8.40 -7.83 -10.91
C THR A 131 9.85 -7.51 -10.57
N TRP A 132 10.08 -6.65 -9.58
CA TRP A 132 11.43 -6.32 -9.09
C TRP A 132 12.14 -7.56 -8.52
N THR A 133 11.46 -8.40 -7.72
CA THR A 133 12.09 -9.63 -7.19
C THR A 133 12.49 -10.61 -8.29
N ASP A 134 11.69 -10.74 -9.35
CA ASP A 134 12.01 -11.60 -10.50
C ASP A 134 13.16 -11.01 -11.34
N GLN A 135 13.20 -9.69 -11.51
CA GLN A 135 14.33 -9.01 -12.14
C GLN A 135 15.63 -9.24 -11.37
N MET A 136 15.60 -9.16 -10.04
CA MET A 136 16.76 -9.47 -9.20
C MET A 136 17.23 -10.93 -9.41
N GLN A 137 16.31 -11.87 -9.52
CA GLN A 137 16.64 -13.26 -9.84
C GLN A 137 17.36 -13.40 -11.19
N ASN A 138 16.93 -12.63 -12.18
CA ASN A 138 17.55 -12.62 -13.51
C ASN A 138 18.97 -12.04 -13.47
N VAL A 139 19.19 -10.97 -12.70
CA VAL A 139 20.54 -10.42 -12.44
C VAL A 139 21.43 -11.49 -11.83
N ILE A 140 20.97 -12.18 -10.78
CA ILE A 140 21.72 -13.26 -10.12
C ILE A 140 22.05 -14.40 -11.10
N LYS A 141 21.09 -14.82 -11.93
CA LYS A 141 21.32 -15.84 -12.98
C LYS A 141 22.35 -15.37 -14.01
N ALA A 142 22.29 -14.10 -14.43
CA ALA A 142 23.25 -13.53 -15.36
C ALA A 142 24.66 -13.49 -14.75
N SER A 143 24.79 -13.08 -13.48
CA SER A 143 26.05 -13.12 -12.74
C SER A 143 26.64 -14.53 -12.69
N ARG A 144 25.84 -15.56 -12.38
CA ARG A 144 26.30 -16.96 -12.37
C ARG A 144 26.84 -17.42 -13.73
N ARG A 145 26.13 -17.10 -14.81
CA ARG A 145 26.57 -17.42 -16.17
C ARG A 145 27.87 -16.70 -16.52
N TRP A 146 27.97 -15.43 -16.15
CA TRP A 146 29.19 -14.64 -16.35
C TRP A 146 30.37 -15.25 -15.57
N THR A 147 30.20 -15.55 -14.29
CA THR A 147 31.23 -16.19 -13.45
C THR A 147 31.71 -17.51 -14.05
N SER A 148 30.79 -18.35 -14.50
CA SER A 148 31.12 -19.64 -15.16
C SER A 148 31.81 -19.46 -16.51
N GLY A 149 31.46 -18.41 -17.27
CA GLY A 149 32.14 -18.06 -18.52
C GLY A 149 33.55 -17.56 -18.27
N PHE A 150 33.72 -16.70 -17.26
CA PHE A 150 35.00 -16.13 -16.87
C PHE A 150 35.97 -17.22 -16.38
N GLY A 151 35.52 -18.12 -15.49
CA GLY A 151 36.34 -19.23 -14.99
C GLY A 151 36.92 -20.11 -16.11
N ARG A 152 36.09 -20.43 -17.11
CA ARG A 152 36.50 -21.18 -18.30
C ARG A 152 37.52 -20.44 -19.16
N ILE A 153 37.33 -19.13 -19.40
CA ILE A 153 38.26 -18.32 -20.21
C ILE A 153 39.61 -18.19 -19.52
N CYS A 154 39.63 -18.08 -18.19
CA CYS A 154 40.84 -17.99 -17.40
C CYS A 154 41.51 -19.35 -17.14
N SER A 155 40.98 -20.45 -17.69
CA SER A 155 41.45 -21.83 -17.44
C SER A 155 41.58 -22.16 -15.94
N ILE A 156 40.75 -21.54 -15.10
CA ILE A 156 40.75 -21.78 -13.65
C ILE A 156 40.14 -23.16 -13.34
N ASP A 157 39.35 -23.70 -14.27
CA ASP A 157 38.75 -25.04 -14.18
C ASP A 157 39.79 -26.18 -14.35
N ASP A 158 40.99 -25.91 -14.89
CA ASP A 158 41.99 -26.93 -15.27
C ASP A 158 43.03 -27.23 -14.16
N GLY A 159 42.70 -26.97 -12.89
CA GLY A 159 43.50 -27.36 -11.72
C GLY A 159 44.34 -26.23 -11.08
N ILE A 160 44.27 -25.01 -11.61
CA ILE A 160 44.83 -23.82 -10.94
C ILE A 160 43.76 -23.25 -10.01
N ASN A 161 43.75 -23.69 -8.76
CA ASN A 161 42.80 -23.22 -7.75
C ASN A 161 43.14 -21.78 -7.32
N SER A 162 42.60 -20.79 -8.03
CA SER A 162 42.58 -19.41 -7.52
C SER A 162 41.59 -19.34 -6.36
N GLU A 163 42.12 -19.20 -5.13
CA GLU A 163 41.32 -19.08 -3.90
C GLU A 163 40.30 -17.93 -4.00
N GLY A 164 40.74 -16.77 -4.47
CA GLY A 164 39.87 -15.60 -4.64
C GLY A 164 38.77 -15.81 -5.70
N PHE A 165 39.07 -16.51 -6.81
CA PHE A 165 38.02 -16.88 -7.76
C PHE A 165 37.05 -17.90 -7.17
N SER A 166 37.52 -18.87 -6.38
CA SER A 166 36.66 -19.84 -5.71
C SER A 166 35.73 -19.17 -4.70
N ALA A 167 36.23 -18.21 -3.91
CA ALA A 167 35.44 -17.39 -3.00
C ALA A 167 34.37 -16.57 -3.75
N PHE A 168 34.77 -15.90 -4.85
CA PHE A 168 33.85 -15.18 -5.73
C PHE A 168 32.77 -16.10 -6.32
N ALA A 169 33.17 -17.27 -6.83
CA ALA A 169 32.26 -18.25 -7.40
C ALA A 169 31.29 -18.79 -6.35
N MET A 170 31.75 -19.09 -5.14
CA MET A 170 30.91 -19.50 -4.02
C MET A 170 29.86 -18.44 -3.67
N ALA A 171 30.25 -17.17 -3.60
CA ALA A 171 29.32 -16.09 -3.28
C ALA A 171 28.20 -15.96 -4.34
N VAL A 172 28.57 -15.99 -5.62
CA VAL A 172 27.62 -15.86 -6.73
C VAL A 172 26.75 -17.11 -6.91
N HIS A 173 27.29 -18.31 -6.65
CA HIS A 173 26.55 -19.57 -6.86
C HIS A 173 25.75 -20.04 -5.64
N SER A 174 26.14 -19.65 -4.43
CA SER A 174 25.54 -20.14 -3.19
C SER A 174 24.95 -18.99 -2.35
N ARG A 175 25.80 -18.05 -1.89
CA ARG A 175 25.40 -17.04 -0.90
C ARG A 175 24.31 -16.09 -1.43
N ILE A 176 24.57 -15.39 -2.53
CA ILE A 176 23.63 -14.40 -3.09
C ILE A 176 22.28 -15.04 -3.48
N PRO A 177 22.23 -16.21 -4.15
CA PRO A 177 20.98 -16.92 -4.39
C PRO A 177 20.18 -17.25 -3.13
N GLU A 178 20.85 -17.64 -2.04
CA GLU A 178 20.16 -17.94 -0.77
C GLU A 178 19.58 -16.66 -0.13
N LEU A 179 20.31 -15.53 -0.17
CA LEU A 179 19.79 -14.24 0.28
C LEU A 179 18.53 -13.83 -0.51
N HIS A 180 18.56 -13.98 -1.83
CA HIS A 180 17.40 -13.71 -2.67
C HIS A 180 16.21 -14.62 -2.38
N LYS A 181 16.46 -15.90 -2.09
CA LYS A 181 15.42 -16.85 -1.68
C LYS A 181 14.78 -16.44 -0.37
N GLN A 182 15.57 -16.02 0.63
CA GLN A 182 15.06 -15.52 1.91
C GLN A 182 14.20 -14.27 1.73
N LEU A 183 14.68 -13.31 0.94
CA LEU A 183 13.90 -12.13 0.56
C LEU A 183 12.56 -12.50 -0.08
N ARG A 184 12.55 -13.46 -1.02
CA ARG A 184 11.31 -13.89 -1.69
C ARG A 184 10.30 -14.48 -0.70
N LEU A 185 10.75 -15.19 0.33
CA LEU A 185 9.89 -15.69 1.39
C LEU A 185 9.28 -14.54 2.21
N GLN A 186 10.09 -13.56 2.61
CA GLN A 186 9.62 -12.37 3.34
C GLN A 186 8.61 -11.56 2.52
N VAL A 187 8.88 -11.37 1.23
CA VAL A 187 7.97 -10.68 0.30
C VAL A 187 6.64 -11.45 0.14
N THR A 188 6.68 -12.78 0.13
CA THR A 188 5.47 -13.61 0.08
C THR A 188 4.60 -13.41 1.32
N GLN A 189 5.21 -13.39 2.51
CA GLN A 189 4.51 -13.13 3.77
C GLN A 189 3.91 -11.72 3.82
N LEU A 190 4.63 -10.71 3.30
CA LEU A 190 4.12 -9.36 3.17
C LEU A 190 2.88 -9.30 2.28
N PHE A 191 2.82 -10.08 1.21
CA PHE A 191 1.66 -10.12 0.32
C PHE A 191 0.44 -10.80 0.94
N GLU A 192 0.62 -11.79 1.80
CA GLU A 192 -0.50 -12.33 2.60
C GLU A 192 -1.10 -11.25 3.51
N GLN A 193 -0.26 -10.39 4.10
CA GLN A 193 -0.71 -9.26 4.90
C GLN A 193 -1.43 -8.19 4.06
N LEU A 194 -0.90 -7.87 2.88
CA LEU A 194 -1.53 -6.93 1.95
C LEU A 194 -2.87 -7.45 1.41
N ASP A 195 -2.98 -8.76 1.13
CA ASP A 195 -4.24 -9.37 0.70
C ASP A 195 -5.29 -9.28 1.80
N ASN A 196 -4.91 -9.58 3.05
CA ASN A 196 -5.79 -9.37 4.20
C ASN A 196 -6.21 -7.90 4.34
N LEU A 197 -5.29 -6.96 4.12
CA LEU A 197 -5.59 -5.53 4.11
C LEU A 197 -6.64 -5.19 3.05
N VAL A 198 -6.44 -5.63 1.80
CA VAL A 198 -7.40 -5.41 0.69
C VAL A 198 -8.77 -6.02 0.98
N ARG A 199 -8.82 -7.25 1.53
CA ARG A 199 -10.07 -7.91 1.92
C ARG A 199 -10.83 -7.13 2.99
N MET A 200 -10.14 -6.50 3.95
CA MET A 200 -10.79 -5.64 4.95
C MET A 200 -11.51 -4.43 4.32
N ALA A 201 -11.07 -3.96 3.14
CA ALA A 201 -11.72 -2.88 2.42
C ALA A 201 -12.96 -3.32 1.61
N GLU A 202 -13.22 -4.61 1.43
CA GLU A 202 -14.41 -5.09 0.71
C GLU A 202 -15.72 -4.74 1.44
N ALA A 203 -15.77 -4.96 2.75
CA ALA A 203 -16.96 -4.67 3.55
C ALA A 203 -17.41 -3.19 3.46
N PRO A 204 -16.54 -2.18 3.72
CA PRO A 204 -16.96 -0.79 3.59
C PRO A 204 -17.34 -0.41 2.15
N LEU A 205 -16.70 -0.98 1.13
CA LEU A 205 -17.08 -0.73 -0.26
C LEU A 205 -18.49 -1.25 -0.58
N ARG A 206 -18.83 -2.46 -0.13
CA ARG A 206 -20.19 -3.00 -0.26
C ARG A 206 -21.22 -2.12 0.46
N LEU A 207 -20.86 -1.55 1.62
CA LEU A 207 -21.72 -0.60 2.32
C LEU A 207 -21.95 0.67 1.49
N PHE A 208 -20.90 1.25 0.88
CA PHE A 208 -21.04 2.39 -0.04
C PHE A 208 -21.93 2.05 -1.25
N GLU A 209 -21.81 0.84 -1.81
CA GLU A 209 -22.66 0.38 -2.91
C GLU A 209 -24.13 0.26 -2.48
N THR A 210 -24.40 -0.28 -1.29
CA THR A 210 -25.78 -0.28 -0.76
C THR A 210 -26.32 1.11 -0.52
N MET A 211 -25.51 2.00 0.05
CA MET A 211 -25.89 3.39 0.27
C MET A 211 -26.28 4.05 -1.06
N GLN A 212 -25.47 3.85 -2.11
CA GLN A 212 -25.76 4.37 -3.45
C GLN A 212 -27.03 3.77 -4.06
N SER A 213 -27.32 2.48 -3.83
CA SER A 213 -28.57 1.85 -4.28
C SER A 213 -29.80 2.42 -3.56
N LEU A 214 -29.67 2.75 -2.27
CA LEU A 214 -30.73 3.33 -1.45
C LEU A 214 -30.93 4.83 -1.74
N GLU A 215 -29.90 5.54 -2.21
CA GLU A 215 -29.94 6.96 -2.60
C GLU A 215 -31.04 7.22 -3.64
N ALA A 216 -31.16 6.35 -4.66
CA ALA A 216 -32.21 6.47 -5.68
C ALA A 216 -33.63 6.35 -5.08
N SER A 217 -33.80 5.44 -4.12
CA SER A 217 -35.08 5.26 -3.42
C SER A 217 -35.40 6.44 -2.50
N HIS A 218 -34.38 7.01 -1.85
CA HIS A 218 -34.49 8.21 -1.02
C HIS A 218 -34.90 9.44 -1.87
N HIS A 219 -34.30 9.63 -3.04
CA HIS A 219 -34.73 10.69 -3.96
C HIS A 219 -36.14 10.47 -4.51
N GLY A 220 -36.53 9.21 -4.75
CA GLY A 220 -37.91 8.85 -5.07
C GLY A 220 -38.88 9.28 -3.97
N TYR A 221 -38.55 8.99 -2.71
CA TYR A 221 -39.31 9.44 -1.54
C TYR A 221 -39.44 10.97 -1.47
N LEU A 222 -38.35 11.71 -1.68
CA LEU A 222 -38.36 13.19 -1.65
C LEU A 222 -39.20 13.82 -2.78
N ARG A 223 -39.42 13.10 -3.89
CA ARG A 223 -40.22 13.57 -5.03
C ARG A 223 -41.72 13.25 -4.89
N VAL A 224 -42.11 12.31 -4.04
CA VAL A 224 -43.52 11.99 -3.80
C VAL A 224 -44.15 13.15 -3.03
N ASN A 225 -45.00 13.92 -3.70
CA ASN A 225 -45.70 15.05 -3.10
C ASN A 225 -46.50 14.63 -1.86
N GLU A 226 -46.56 15.52 -0.86
CA GLU A 226 -47.31 15.39 0.40
C GLU A 226 -48.81 15.07 0.21
N ARG A 227 -49.34 15.21 -1.00
CA ARG A 227 -50.75 14.98 -1.35
C ARG A 227 -51.13 13.53 -1.62
N THR A 228 -50.17 12.60 -1.62
CA THR A 228 -50.44 11.16 -1.81
C THR A 228 -50.51 10.47 -0.43
N PRO A 229 -51.71 10.13 0.09
CA PRO A 229 -51.91 9.80 1.52
C PRO A 229 -51.42 8.39 1.94
N LYS A 230 -50.83 7.61 1.03
CA LYS A 230 -50.24 6.31 1.33
C LYS A 230 -48.84 6.22 0.70
N LEU A 231 -47.86 6.85 1.34
CA LEU A 231 -46.47 6.48 1.07
C LEU A 231 -46.28 5.02 1.50
N SER A 232 -45.64 4.24 0.63
CA SER A 232 -45.34 2.84 0.94
C SER A 232 -44.37 2.80 2.13
N SER A 233 -44.67 1.99 3.15
CA SER A 233 -43.78 1.78 4.31
C SER A 233 -42.35 1.48 3.86
N GLN A 234 -42.22 0.73 2.76
CA GLN A 234 -40.95 0.36 2.15
C GLN A 234 -40.08 1.56 1.74
N LEU A 235 -40.66 2.62 1.17
CA LEU A 235 -39.91 3.83 0.81
C LEU A 235 -39.46 4.61 2.05
N VAL A 236 -40.31 4.69 3.07
CA VAL A 236 -39.97 5.33 4.35
C VAL A 236 -38.82 4.58 5.02
N ASP A 237 -38.90 3.25 5.07
CA ASP A 237 -37.90 2.42 5.71
C ASP A 237 -36.57 2.41 4.94
N SER A 238 -36.61 2.43 3.60
CA SER A 238 -35.42 2.58 2.75
C SER A 238 -34.73 3.93 2.97
N SER A 239 -35.51 5.01 3.08
CA SER A 239 -35.01 6.36 3.36
C SER A 239 -34.34 6.45 4.74
N LYS A 240 -34.95 5.86 5.78
CA LYS A 240 -34.34 5.76 7.12
C LYS A 240 -33.04 4.96 7.11
N THR A 241 -33.02 3.84 6.37
CA THR A 241 -31.83 2.98 6.26
C THR A 241 -30.69 3.72 5.54
N TYR A 242 -31.01 4.47 4.48
CA TYR A 242 -30.04 5.33 3.80
C TYR A 242 -29.41 6.35 4.75
N PHE A 243 -30.21 7.10 5.53
CA PHE A 243 -29.68 8.08 6.47
C PHE A 243 -28.80 7.45 7.56
N ALA A 244 -29.26 6.34 8.15
CA ALA A 244 -28.50 5.64 9.19
C ALA A 244 -27.16 5.13 8.65
N LEU A 245 -27.14 4.54 7.46
CA LEU A 245 -25.93 4.04 6.83
C LEU A 245 -24.97 5.16 6.44
N ARG A 246 -25.49 6.25 5.86
CA ARG A 246 -24.68 7.41 5.50
C ARG A 246 -24.02 8.04 6.72
N GLU A 247 -24.78 8.29 7.78
CA GLU A 247 -24.25 8.89 9.01
C GLU A 247 -23.15 8.03 9.63
N GLN A 248 -23.33 6.70 9.61
CA GLN A 248 -22.32 5.78 10.08
C GLN A 248 -21.06 5.78 9.20
N LEU A 249 -21.21 5.72 7.88
CA LEU A 249 -20.08 5.77 6.96
C LEU A 249 -19.32 7.08 7.06
N GLU A 250 -20.03 8.20 7.25
CA GLU A 250 -19.41 9.52 7.39
C GLU A 250 -18.60 9.64 8.70
N ALA A 251 -19.03 8.96 9.77
CA ALA A 251 -18.29 8.89 11.03
C ALA A 251 -17.10 7.91 10.99
N GLU A 252 -17.26 6.73 10.39
CA GLU A 252 -16.28 5.64 10.46
C GLU A 252 -15.28 5.60 9.29
N ALA A 253 -15.71 5.96 8.07
CA ALA A 253 -14.88 5.82 6.87
C ALA A 253 -13.61 6.69 6.88
N PRO A 254 -13.60 7.94 7.39
CA PRO A 254 -12.36 8.73 7.49
C PRO A 254 -11.33 8.06 8.40
N ARG A 255 -11.78 7.49 9.53
CA ARG A 255 -10.92 6.74 10.46
C ARG A 255 -10.40 5.47 9.81
N PHE A 256 -11.26 4.72 9.12
CA PHE A 256 -10.86 3.54 8.35
C PHE A 256 -9.80 3.91 7.31
N LEU A 257 -10.01 4.96 6.50
CA LEU A 257 -9.06 5.43 5.50
C LEU A 257 -7.69 5.81 6.09
N CYS A 258 -7.68 6.47 7.24
CA CYS A 258 -6.45 6.81 7.95
C CYS A 258 -5.67 5.53 8.36
N LEU A 259 -6.36 4.56 8.98
CA LEU A 259 -5.74 3.29 9.37
C LEU A 259 -5.31 2.46 8.16
N PHE A 260 -6.10 2.47 7.10
CA PHE A 260 -5.80 1.78 5.85
C PHE A 260 -4.53 2.34 5.19
N SER A 261 -4.43 3.67 5.09
CA SER A 261 -3.20 4.35 4.67
C SER A 261 -1.99 3.95 5.50
N ARG A 262 -2.10 3.98 6.83
CA ARG A 262 -1.00 3.58 7.71
C ARG A 262 -0.58 2.13 7.54
N GLY A 263 -1.53 1.23 7.26
CA GLY A 263 -1.24 -0.16 6.93
C GLY A 263 -0.46 -0.31 5.63
N ILE A 264 -0.81 0.48 4.61
CA ILE A 264 -0.07 0.55 3.35
C ILE A 264 1.34 1.10 3.56
N ASP A 265 1.48 2.21 4.29
CA ASP A 265 2.76 2.83 4.58
C ASP A 265 3.69 1.85 5.32
N ALA A 266 3.16 1.13 6.31
CA ALA A 266 3.89 0.10 7.03
C ALA A 266 4.37 -1.03 6.10
N ALA A 267 3.52 -1.48 5.18
CA ALA A 267 3.89 -2.52 4.21
C ALA A 267 4.98 -2.06 3.24
N VAL A 268 4.90 -0.81 2.76
CA VAL A 268 5.94 -0.20 1.91
C VAL A 268 7.26 -0.09 2.67
N LEU A 269 7.23 0.38 3.92
CA LEU A 269 8.42 0.46 4.77
C LEU A 269 9.03 -0.91 5.06
N CYS A 270 8.21 -1.95 5.29
CA CYS A 270 8.70 -3.32 5.41
C CYS A 270 9.43 -3.79 4.15
N PHE A 271 8.86 -3.52 2.97
CA PHE A 271 9.51 -3.87 1.71
C PHE A 271 10.84 -3.15 1.52
N ILE A 272 10.89 -1.84 1.81
CA ILE A 272 12.14 -1.05 1.76
C ILE A 272 13.20 -1.66 2.68
N ARG A 273 12.82 -2.03 3.92
CA ARG A 273 13.75 -2.68 4.86
C ARG A 273 14.27 -4.02 4.33
N TYR A 274 13.43 -4.81 3.69
CA TYR A 274 13.88 -6.07 3.07
C TYR A 274 14.88 -5.81 1.94
N GLN A 275 14.64 -4.77 1.12
CA GLN A 275 15.59 -4.36 0.08
C GLN A 275 16.92 -3.90 0.69
N SER A 276 16.87 -3.02 1.70
CA SER A 276 18.06 -2.55 2.40
C SER A 276 18.88 -3.70 2.98
N SER A 277 18.23 -4.62 3.71
CA SER A 277 18.90 -5.80 4.28
C SER A 277 19.57 -6.66 3.20
N LEU A 278 18.89 -6.90 2.07
CA LEU A 278 19.48 -7.63 0.94
C LEU A 278 20.75 -6.92 0.45
N TYR A 279 20.68 -5.61 0.20
CA TYR A 279 21.81 -4.87 -0.35
C TYR A 279 22.98 -4.75 0.64
N GLU A 280 22.69 -4.57 1.92
CA GLU A 280 23.70 -4.56 2.99
C GLU A 280 24.44 -5.91 3.04
N GLU A 281 23.71 -7.02 3.02
CA GLU A 281 24.32 -8.36 3.05
C GLU A 281 25.07 -8.71 1.76
N MET A 282 24.54 -8.30 0.60
CA MET A 282 25.26 -8.43 -0.67
C MET A 282 26.54 -7.61 -0.68
N HIS A 283 26.50 -6.38 -0.16
CA HIS A 283 27.66 -5.52 -0.04
C HIS A 283 28.71 -6.11 0.91
N ALA A 284 28.29 -6.61 2.08
CA ALA A 284 29.18 -7.31 3.01
C ALA A 284 29.83 -8.53 2.33
N THR A 285 29.04 -9.36 1.65
CA THR A 285 29.56 -10.52 0.89
C THR A 285 30.57 -10.09 -0.17
N TRP A 286 30.35 -8.97 -0.84
CA TRP A 286 31.31 -8.43 -1.82
C TRP A 286 32.59 -7.91 -1.19
N ASN A 287 32.51 -7.27 -0.03
CA ASN A 287 33.66 -6.82 0.72
C ASN A 287 34.52 -7.99 1.20
N ASP A 288 33.90 -9.05 1.74
CA ASP A 288 34.63 -10.24 2.18
C ASP A 288 35.45 -10.86 1.03
N ILE A 289 34.89 -10.90 -0.17
CA ILE A 289 35.59 -11.38 -1.37
C ILE A 289 36.72 -10.41 -1.75
N TRP A 290 36.46 -9.12 -1.70
CA TRP A 290 37.48 -8.11 -1.99
C TRP A 290 38.70 -8.23 -1.06
N GLU A 291 38.45 -8.39 0.24
CA GLU A 291 39.49 -8.63 1.25
C GLU A 291 40.24 -9.93 0.96
N SER A 292 39.53 -11.01 0.61
CA SER A 292 40.15 -12.31 0.27
C SER A 292 41.04 -12.28 -0.97
N LEU A 293 40.78 -11.34 -1.90
CA LEU A 293 41.57 -11.17 -3.13
C LEU A 293 42.93 -10.50 -2.89
N GLY A 294 43.29 -10.17 -1.65
CA GLY A 294 44.61 -9.65 -1.31
C GLY A 294 44.92 -8.29 -1.93
N GLY A 295 43.88 -7.47 -2.21
CA GLY A 295 44.05 -6.05 -2.52
C GLY A 295 44.57 -5.32 -1.28
N GLY A 296 45.88 -5.41 -1.05
CA GLY A 296 46.56 -5.09 0.21
C GLY A 296 46.48 -3.63 0.65
N ASP A 297 46.69 -3.44 1.95
CA ASP A 297 47.03 -2.24 2.76
C ASP A 297 46.32 -0.89 2.48
N GLU A 298 45.57 -0.77 1.39
CA GLU A 298 44.90 0.43 0.93
C GLU A 298 43.41 0.29 1.23
N PRO A 299 42.89 0.95 2.29
CA PRO A 299 41.49 0.84 2.66
C PRO A 299 40.60 1.27 1.48
N LEU A 300 39.55 0.48 1.21
CA LEU A 300 38.54 0.79 0.20
C LEU A 300 38.04 2.23 0.39
N PRO A 301 38.28 3.15 -0.57
CA PRO A 301 37.59 4.42 -0.56
C PRO A 301 36.12 4.14 -0.86
N LEU A 302 35.23 4.51 0.06
CA LEU A 302 33.78 4.40 -0.09
C LEU A 302 33.31 5.08 -1.40
N GLY A 303 33.09 4.31 -2.46
CA GLY A 303 32.51 4.82 -3.71
C GLY A 303 32.78 4.01 -4.99
N VAL A 304 31.73 3.86 -5.82
CA VAL A 304 31.76 3.28 -7.18
C VAL A 304 32.85 3.86 -8.10
N PRO A 305 33.15 5.18 -8.08
CA PRO A 305 34.17 5.75 -8.96
C PRO A 305 35.57 5.20 -8.72
N HIS A 306 35.93 4.93 -7.46
CA HIS A 306 37.29 4.54 -7.10
C HIS A 306 37.57 3.07 -7.40
N VAL A 307 36.62 2.18 -7.16
CA VAL A 307 36.73 0.77 -7.57
C VAL A 307 36.88 0.67 -9.10
N THR A 308 36.08 1.45 -9.84
CA THR A 308 36.17 1.52 -11.29
C THR A 308 37.52 2.05 -11.75
N LEU A 309 38.07 3.08 -11.11
CA LEU A 309 39.39 3.62 -11.41
C LEU A 309 40.52 2.64 -11.10
N SER A 310 40.47 1.95 -9.96
CA SER A 310 41.48 0.96 -9.58
C SER A 310 41.48 -0.24 -10.53
N TRP A 311 40.30 -0.77 -10.88
CA TRP A 311 40.18 -1.82 -11.90
C TRP A 311 40.61 -1.33 -13.27
N SER A 312 40.18 -0.13 -13.70
CA SER A 312 40.60 0.45 -14.97
C SER A 312 42.11 0.65 -15.03
N ARG A 313 42.75 1.05 -13.92
CA ARG A 313 44.19 1.23 -13.83
C ARG A 313 44.93 -0.12 -13.94
N ARG A 314 44.47 -1.15 -13.25
CA ARG A 314 45.04 -2.51 -13.34
C ARG A 314 44.83 -3.12 -14.73
N TRP A 315 43.64 -2.95 -15.29
CA TRP A 315 43.29 -3.49 -16.60
C TRP A 315 43.89 -2.72 -17.77
N ARG A 316 44.21 -1.43 -17.59
CA ARG A 316 44.88 -0.62 -18.63
C ARG A 316 46.18 -1.25 -19.08
N LEU A 317 46.97 -1.80 -18.16
CA LEU A 317 48.22 -2.50 -18.49
C LEU A 317 47.98 -3.71 -19.41
N VAL A 318 46.95 -4.50 -19.10
CA VAL A 318 46.57 -5.67 -19.92
C VAL A 318 46.00 -5.20 -21.27
N TYR A 319 45.16 -4.18 -21.27
CA TYR A 319 44.56 -3.61 -22.46
C TYR A 319 45.61 -3.06 -23.43
N ASP A 320 46.64 -2.38 -22.91
CA ASP A 320 47.74 -1.85 -23.71
C ASP A 320 48.55 -2.99 -24.37
N GLU A 321 48.84 -4.07 -23.64
CA GLU A 321 49.51 -5.25 -24.20
C GLU A 321 48.64 -6.01 -25.21
N VAL A 322 47.34 -6.19 -24.93
CA VAL A 322 46.41 -6.83 -25.87
C VAL A 322 46.25 -6.03 -27.16
N ASN A 323 46.22 -4.69 -27.08
CA ASN A 323 46.18 -3.85 -28.27
C ASN A 323 47.47 -3.90 -29.08
N LYS A 324 48.63 -4.08 -28.45
CA LYS A 324 49.91 -4.29 -29.15
C LYS A 324 49.93 -5.60 -29.94
N LEU A 325 49.17 -6.61 -29.51
CA LEU A 325 49.09 -7.89 -30.23
C LEU A 325 48.32 -7.79 -31.56
N GLU A 326 47.67 -6.65 -31.86
CA GLU A 326 46.89 -6.40 -33.10
C GLU A 326 45.79 -7.44 -33.40
N ILE A 327 45.49 -8.36 -32.47
CA ILE A 327 44.51 -9.46 -32.61
C ILE A 327 43.09 -8.92 -32.82
N ILE A 328 42.79 -7.75 -32.25
CA ILE A 328 41.49 -7.07 -32.36
C ILE A 328 41.59 -5.95 -33.42
N ARG A 329 41.98 -6.28 -34.65
CA ARG A 329 41.69 -5.41 -35.80
C ARG A 329 40.40 -5.87 -36.45
N PRO A 330 39.37 -5.01 -36.58
CA PRO A 330 38.24 -5.34 -37.43
C PRO A 330 38.79 -5.60 -38.85
N PRO A 331 38.42 -6.72 -39.50
CA PRO A 331 38.94 -7.06 -40.81
C PRO A 331 38.56 -5.95 -41.80
N GLY A 332 39.55 -5.17 -42.25
CA GLY A 332 39.35 -4.07 -43.22
C GLY A 332 40.18 -2.80 -43.00
N GLN A 333 40.84 -2.62 -41.85
CA GLN A 333 41.79 -1.50 -41.69
C GLN A 333 43.16 -1.84 -42.30
N VAL A 334 43.34 -1.43 -43.56
CA VAL A 334 44.64 -1.41 -44.23
C VAL A 334 45.60 -0.50 -43.43
N PRO A 335 46.85 -0.92 -43.15
CA PRO A 335 47.82 -0.06 -42.48
C PRO A 335 48.16 1.10 -43.42
N GLY A 336 47.64 2.29 -43.12
CA GLY A 336 48.12 3.53 -43.73
C GLY A 336 49.60 3.74 -43.35
N PRO A 337 50.42 4.33 -44.24
CA PRO A 337 51.85 4.48 -44.04
C PRO A 337 52.16 5.21 -42.72
N ALA A 338 53.19 4.73 -42.03
CA ALA A 338 53.63 5.10 -40.69
C ALA A 338 53.87 6.62 -40.51
N GLY A 339 52.79 7.38 -40.33
CA GLY A 339 52.84 8.72 -39.78
C GLY A 339 52.97 8.62 -38.27
N LYS A 340 54.09 9.08 -37.72
CA LYS A 340 54.33 9.22 -36.27
C LYS A 340 53.16 9.96 -35.62
N ARG A 341 52.20 9.22 -35.05
CA ARG A 341 51.22 9.77 -34.10
C ARG A 341 51.97 9.97 -32.79
N GLN A 342 52.47 11.19 -32.58
CA GLN A 342 52.76 11.67 -31.23
C GLN A 342 51.45 11.62 -30.45
N TYR A 343 51.36 10.71 -29.48
CA TYR A 343 50.42 10.85 -28.39
C TYR A 343 50.86 12.09 -27.61
N SER A 344 50.16 13.22 -27.80
CA SER A 344 50.26 14.32 -26.84
C SER A 344 49.61 13.86 -25.54
N ASP A 345 50.14 14.34 -24.41
CA ASP A 345 49.61 14.20 -23.04
C ASP A 345 48.26 14.90 -22.88
N ALA A 346 47.28 14.54 -23.71
CA ALA A 346 45.90 14.95 -23.51
C ALA A 346 45.29 14.10 -22.38
N PRO A 347 44.50 14.71 -21.48
CA PRO A 347 43.77 13.97 -20.45
C PRO A 347 42.86 12.94 -21.14
N ASN A 348 42.82 11.73 -20.58
CA ASN A 348 42.15 10.54 -21.10
C ASN A 348 40.89 10.84 -21.96
N PRO A 349 40.70 10.17 -23.11
CA PRO A 349 39.41 10.21 -23.77
C PRO A 349 38.34 9.74 -22.77
N PRO A 350 37.15 10.37 -22.75
CA PRO A 350 36.07 9.95 -21.87
C PRO A 350 35.79 8.47 -22.13
N LEU A 351 35.64 7.71 -21.05
CA LEU A 351 35.25 6.30 -21.09
C LEU A 351 34.10 6.11 -22.08
N PRO A 352 34.05 4.99 -22.84
CA PRO A 352 32.97 4.72 -23.77
C PRO A 352 31.61 4.96 -23.11
N SER A 353 30.76 5.74 -23.75
CA SER A 353 29.48 6.27 -23.25
C SER A 353 28.39 5.22 -22.96
N TYR A 354 28.76 3.95 -22.76
CA TYR A 354 27.87 2.86 -22.41
C TYR A 354 27.14 3.08 -21.07
N TYR A 355 27.65 3.94 -20.18
CA TYR A 355 27.02 4.25 -18.90
C TYR A 355 25.87 5.25 -18.97
N HIS A 356 25.70 6.01 -20.07
CA HIS A 356 24.58 6.95 -20.19
C HIS A 356 23.26 6.29 -20.57
N ARG A 357 23.24 4.98 -20.88
CA ARG A 357 22.04 4.25 -21.32
C ARG A 357 21.31 3.48 -20.23
N LEU A 358 21.87 3.42 -19.03
CA LEU A 358 21.14 3.06 -17.83
C LEU A 358 20.72 4.38 -17.20
N GLY A 359 19.44 4.75 -17.31
CA GLY A 359 18.88 6.02 -16.83
C GLY A 359 18.92 6.18 -15.30
N VAL A 360 20.10 6.11 -14.71
CA VAL A 360 20.39 6.53 -13.36
C VAL A 360 20.70 8.02 -13.44
N THR A 361 19.64 8.82 -13.54
CA THR A 361 19.75 10.23 -13.15
C THR A 361 20.19 10.23 -11.70
N SER A 362 21.29 10.94 -11.44
CA SER A 362 21.79 11.28 -10.11
C SER A 362 20.65 11.42 -9.10
N PHE A 363 20.66 10.59 -8.05
CA PHE A 363 19.98 10.91 -6.80
C PHE A 363 20.67 12.17 -6.25
N HIS A 364 20.11 13.35 -6.56
CA HIS A 364 20.35 14.51 -5.72
C HIS A 364 19.64 14.23 -4.40
N SER A 365 20.47 14.06 -3.38
CA SER A 365 20.09 13.99 -1.98
C SER A 365 19.61 15.37 -1.52
N ASP A 366 18.40 15.76 -1.93
CA ASP A 366 17.61 16.78 -1.25
C ASP A 366 16.44 16.09 -0.55
N ALA A 367 16.76 15.29 0.47
CA ALA A 367 15.79 14.88 1.47
C ALA A 367 15.89 15.89 2.63
N PRO A 368 14.83 16.64 2.95
CA PRO A 368 14.84 17.50 4.13
C PRO A 368 14.85 16.64 5.39
N THR A 369 15.79 16.95 6.27
CA THR A 369 15.90 16.42 7.64
C THR A 369 14.60 16.72 8.40
N LEU A 370 13.68 15.76 8.46
CA LEU A 370 12.57 15.76 9.41
C LEU A 370 13.00 14.94 10.64
N ILE A 371 13.84 15.57 11.46
CA ILE A 371 13.96 15.24 12.89
C ILE A 371 13.25 16.39 13.62
N GLY A 372 12.06 16.13 14.15
CA GLY A 372 11.31 17.10 14.94
C GLY A 372 9.87 16.69 15.21
N ALA A 373 9.65 16.15 16.41
CA ALA A 373 8.36 15.91 17.07
C ALA A 373 7.49 14.72 16.59
N MET A 374 7.77 13.55 17.15
CA MET A 374 6.80 12.80 17.97
C MET A 374 7.52 11.76 18.84
#